data_AF-A0A7Y7DG68-F1
#
_entry.id   AF-A0A7Y7DG68-F1
#
_cell.length_a   1.000
_cell.length_b   1.000
_cell.length_c   1.000
_cell.angle_alpha   90.00
_cell.angle_beta   90.00
_cell.angle_gamma   90.00
#
_symmetry.space_group_name_H-M   'P 1'
#
loop_
_entity.id
_entity.type
_entity.pdbx_description
1 polymer ?
#
loop_
_entity_poly.entity_id
_entity_poly.type
_entity_poly.pdbx_seq_one_letter_code
_entity_poly.pdbx_strand_id
1 'polypeptide(L)'
;MFDSPEYPKSLSEDLFEEWLEKGRENRIPYAYLLVIWDEIEGKYRPVYVEERSQIHSYPRFGQSPENQMLVAAYDLYSESRVV
;
A
#
# COMPACT_ATOMS: atom_id res chain seq x y z
N MET A 1 -7.00 5.31 9.57
CA MET A 1 -5.62 4.81 9.53
C MET A 1 -4.68 5.95 9.06
N PHE A 2 -3.36 5.82 9.26
CA PHE A 2 -2.36 6.80 8.76
C PHE A 2 -2.59 8.26 9.25
N ASP A 3 -2.95 8.45 10.53
CA ASP A 3 -3.27 9.76 11.12
C ASP A 3 -2.06 10.50 11.74
N SER A 4 -0.84 10.03 11.45
CA SER A 4 0.40 10.62 11.96
C SER A 4 0.98 11.65 10.98
N PRO A 5 1.71 12.67 11.47
CA PRO A 5 2.33 13.70 10.62
C PRO A 5 3.41 13.15 9.67
N GLU A 6 3.81 11.89 9.83
CA GLU A 6 4.72 11.16 8.94
C GLU A 6 4.06 10.77 7.60
N TYR A 7 2.73 10.88 7.51
CA TYR A 7 1.98 10.52 6.31
C TYR A 7 1.42 11.78 5.62
N PRO A 8 1.49 11.84 4.28
CA PRO A 8 1.02 13.01 3.53
C PRO A 8 -0.49 13.23 3.62
N LYS A 9 -1.27 12.17 3.91
CA LYS A 9 -2.73 12.24 4.07
C LYS A 9 -3.22 11.13 5.01
N SER A 10 -4.39 11.32 5.61
CA SER A 10 -5.07 10.21 6.28
C SER A 10 -5.71 9.28 5.25
N LEU A 11 -5.70 7.98 5.56
CA LEU A 11 -6.40 6.95 4.80
C LEU A 11 -7.56 6.45 5.66
N SER A 12 -8.78 6.55 5.13
CA SER A 12 -9.97 6.03 5.83
C SER A 12 -9.89 4.52 5.97
N GLU A 13 -10.37 4.01 7.10
CA GLU A 13 -10.40 2.58 7.39
C GLU A 13 -11.29 1.84 6.37
N ASP A 14 -12.46 2.39 6.05
CA ASP A 14 -13.37 1.82 5.05
C ASP A 14 -12.71 1.62 3.67
N LEU A 15 -11.86 2.57 3.25
CA LEU A 15 -11.17 2.47 1.96
C LEU A 15 -10.06 1.43 2.00
N PHE A 16 -9.40 1.30 3.15
CA PHE A 16 -8.37 0.29 3.36
C PHE A 16 -8.98 -1.12 3.39
N GLU A 17 -10.10 -1.30 4.09
CA GLU A 17 -10.84 -2.57 4.11
C GLU A 17 -11.30 -2.97 2.70
N GLU A 18 -11.84 -2.02 1.92
CA GLU A 18 -12.23 -2.26 0.54
C GLU A 18 -11.04 -2.77 -0.32
N TRP A 19 -9.84 -2.26 -0.08
CA TRP A 19 -8.65 -2.73 -0.79
C TRP A 19 -8.23 -4.13 -0.37
N LEU A 20 -8.30 -4.45 0.93
CA LEU A 20 -8.03 -5.80 1.41
C LEU A 20 -8.99 -6.82 0.79
N GLU A 21 -10.29 -6.50 0.78
CA GLU A 21 -11.32 -7.33 0.15
C GLU A 21 -11.06 -7.52 -1.35
N LYS A 22 -10.85 -6.43 -2.10
CA LYS A 22 -10.55 -6.49 -3.54
C LYS A 22 -9.29 -7.29 -3.86
N GLY A 23 -8.27 -7.23 -3.01
CA GLY A 23 -7.06 -8.03 -3.13
C GLY A 23 -7.34 -9.53 -2.98
N ARG A 24 -8.13 -9.89 -1.97
CA ARG A 24 -8.51 -11.28 -1.66
C ARG A 24 -9.49 -11.90 -2.66
N GLU A 25 -10.38 -11.08 -3.24
CA GLU A 25 -11.36 -11.52 -4.24
C GLU A 25 -10.76 -11.65 -5.65
N ASN A 26 -9.51 -11.23 -5.85
CA ASN A 26 -8.87 -11.32 -7.14
C ASN A 26 -8.63 -12.79 -7.56
N ARG A 27 -8.69 -13.06 -8.87
CA ARG A 27 -8.38 -14.38 -9.42
C ARG A 27 -6.89 -14.73 -9.30
N ILE A 28 -6.04 -13.71 -9.25
CA ILE A 28 -4.60 -13.85 -9.00
C ILE A 28 -4.40 -13.95 -7.49
N PRO A 29 -3.62 -14.93 -6.99
CA PRO A 29 -3.42 -15.15 -5.57
C PRO A 29 -2.42 -14.13 -4.99
N TYR A 30 -2.79 -12.86 -4.97
CA TYR A 30 -1.99 -11.84 -4.31
C TYR A 30 -1.86 -12.13 -2.82
N ALA A 31 -0.65 -11.96 -2.29
CA ALA A 31 -0.37 -12.15 -0.87
C ALA A 31 -0.26 -10.81 -0.12
N TYR A 32 0.10 -9.74 -0.83
CA TYR A 32 0.39 -8.45 -0.21
C TYR A 32 -0.36 -7.29 -0.88
N LEU A 33 -0.80 -6.35 -0.05
CA LEU A 33 -1.30 -5.03 -0.42
C LEU A 33 -0.23 -3.99 -0.11
N LEU A 34 0.18 -3.23 -1.12
CA LEU A 34 1.07 -2.09 -1.00
C LEU A 34 0.23 -0.82 -1.07
N VAL A 35 0.44 0.05 -0.09
CA VAL A 35 -0.12 1.40 -0.08
C VAL A 35 0.92 2.33 -0.69
N ILE A 36 0.65 2.78 -1.91
CA ILE A 36 1.54 3.68 -2.66
C ILE A 36 0.99 5.10 -2.58
N TRP A 37 1.83 6.08 -2.23
CA TRP A 37 1.52 7.50 -2.37
C TRP A 37 1.88 7.96 -3.78
N ASP A 38 0.90 8.50 -4.48
CA ASP A 38 1.09 9.19 -5.76
C ASP A 38 1.16 10.69 -5.49
N GLU A 39 2.37 11.28 -5.62
CA GLU A 39 2.60 12.70 -5.37
C GLU A 39 1.91 13.61 -6.38
N ILE A 40 1.77 13.16 -7.63
CA ILE A 40 1.15 13.95 -8.69
C ILE A 40 -0.34 14.10 -8.42
N GLU A 41 -1.01 13.01 -8.06
CA GLU A 41 -2.45 13.01 -7.80
C GLU A 41 -2.80 13.36 -6.34
N GLY A 42 -1.82 13.36 -5.45
CA GLY A 42 -2.01 13.61 -4.01
C GLY A 42 -2.92 12.58 -3.36
N LYS A 43 -2.78 11.30 -3.76
CA LYS A 43 -3.67 10.21 -3.35
C LYS A 43 -2.90 8.91 -3.10
N TYR A 44 -3.45 8.10 -2.19
CA TYR A 44 -3.02 6.72 -2.02
C TYR A 44 -3.60 5.81 -3.09
N ARG A 45 -2.84 4.78 -3.47
CA ARG A 45 -3.22 3.76 -4.44
C ARG A 45 -2.89 2.37 -3.91
N PRO A 46 -3.80 1.40 -4.08
CA PRO A 46 -3.51 0.02 -3.78
C PRO A 46 -2.73 -0.62 -4.93
N VAL A 47 -1.66 -1.33 -4.60
CA VAL A 47 -0.96 -2.22 -5.51
C VAL A 47 -0.91 -3.60 -4.89
N TYR A 48 -1.22 -4.64 -5.66
CA TYR A 48 -1.25 -6.02 -5.18
C TYR A 48 -0.09 -6.80 -5.77
N VAL A 49 0.61 -7.56 -4.92
CA VAL A 49 1.75 -8.39 -5.36
C VAL A 49 1.67 -9.78 -4.73
N GLU A 50 2.23 -10.76 -5.43
CA GLU A 50 2.20 -12.17 -5.03
C GLU A 50 3.36 -12.49 -4.08
N GLU A 51 4.51 -11.85 -4.28
CA GLU A 51 5.73 -12.15 -3.54
C GLU A 51 6.25 -10.95 -2.76
N ARG A 52 6.78 -11.22 -1.56
CA ARG A 52 7.37 -10.18 -0.70
C ARG A 52 8.53 -9.45 -1.36
N SER A 53 9.27 -10.15 -2.23
CA SER A 53 10.38 -9.62 -3.03
C SER A 53 9.96 -8.41 -3.89
N GLN A 54 8.71 -8.43 -4.39
CA GLN A 54 8.17 -7.38 -5.25
C GLN A 54 7.94 -6.07 -4.48
N ILE A 55 7.72 -6.14 -3.16
CA ILE A 55 7.62 -4.96 -2.29
C ILE A 55 8.89 -4.10 -2.38
N HIS A 56 10.06 -4.75 -2.45
CA HIS A 56 11.35 -4.05 -2.50
C HIS A 56 11.64 -3.38 -3.85
N SER A 57 10.81 -3.61 -4.87
CA SER A 57 10.94 -2.94 -6.17
C SER A 57 10.35 -1.53 -6.17
N TYR A 58 9.63 -1.14 -5.11
CA TYR A 58 9.06 0.19 -4.98
C TYR A 58 9.95 1.09 -4.11
N PRO A 59 10.25 2.32 -4.54
CA PRO A 59 10.98 3.28 -3.73
C PRO A 59 10.17 3.61 -2.47
N ARG A 60 10.86 3.76 -1.34
CA ARG A 60 10.18 4.09 -0.08
C ARG A 60 9.89 5.58 0.00
N PHE A 61 8.76 5.90 0.63
CA PHE A 61 8.38 7.28 0.92
C PHE A 61 9.49 8.02 1.66
N GLY A 62 9.89 9.19 1.14
CA GLY A 62 10.97 10.01 1.69
C GLY A 62 12.40 9.58 1.33
N GLN A 63 12.59 8.50 0.54
CA GLN A 63 13.93 8.03 0.14
C GLN A 63 14.26 8.28 -1.33
N SER A 64 13.31 8.69 -2.16
CA SER A 64 13.53 8.88 -3.60
C SER A 64 12.67 10.02 -4.13
N PRO A 65 13.13 10.78 -5.14
CA PRO A 65 12.37 11.85 -5.79
C PRO A 65 11.32 11.31 -6.77
N GLU A 66 10.89 10.07 -6.60
CA GLU A 66 9.96 9.40 -7.51
C GLU A 66 8.53 9.78 -7.14
N ASN A 67 7.70 9.99 -8.15
CA ASN A 67 6.31 10.42 -7.95
C ASN A 67 5.43 9.35 -7.29
N GLN A 68 5.86 8.09 -7.27
CA GLN A 68 5.13 6.98 -6.68
C GLN A 68 6.00 6.29 -5.65
N MET A 69 5.55 6.30 -4.40
CA MET A 69 6.36 5.84 -3.27
C MET A 69 5.60 4.88 -2.37
N LEU A 70 6.26 3.81 -1.93
CA LEU A 70 5.75 2.87 -0.95
C LEU A 70 5.69 3.51 0.43
N VAL A 71 4.49 3.56 0.99
CA VAL A 71 4.20 4.12 2.32
C VAL A 71 4.11 3.00 3.35
N ALA A 72 3.45 1.90 2.98
CA ALA A 72 3.30 0.72 3.83
C ALA A 72 2.98 -0.51 2.97
N ALA A 73 3.26 -1.69 3.52
CA ALA A 73 2.83 -2.95 2.93
C ALA A 73 2.17 -3.84 3.99
N TYR A 74 1.12 -4.55 3.58
CA TYR A 74 0.31 -5.42 4.44
C TYR A 74 0.18 -6.80 3.83
N ASP A 75 0.13 -7.81 4.69
CA ASP A 75 -0.31 -9.15 4.30
C ASP A 75 -1.83 -9.17 4.16
N LEU A 76 -2.35 -9.67 3.03
CA LEU A 76 -3.78 -9.66 2.72
C LEU A 76 -4.61 -10.58 3.62
N TYR A 77 -4.01 -11.63 4.19
CA TYR A 77 -4.73 -12.65 4.96
C TYR A 77 -4.60 -12.44 6.46
N SER A 78 -3.42 -12.04 6.92
CA SER A 78 -3.15 -11.73 8.33
C SER A 78 -3.42 -10.26 8.67
N GLU A 79 -3.67 -9.41 7.67
CA GLU A 79 -3.90 -7.95 7.79
C GLU A 79 -2.78 -7.21 8.54
N SER A 80 -1.62 -7.85 8.61
CA SER A 80 -0.50 -7.41 9.42
C SER A 80 0.46 -6.59 8.57
N ARG A 81 0.98 -5.51 9.15
CA ARG A 81 1.95 -4.65 8.48
C ARG A 81 3.30 -5.37 8.34
N VAL A 82 3.84 -5.39 7.13
CA VAL A 82 5.09 -6.07 6.76
C VAL A 82 6.25 -5.08 6.58
N VAL A 83 5.94 -3.82 6.22
CA VAL A 83 6.86 -2.68 6.04
C VAL A 83 6.18 -1.39 6.48
#